data_AF-A0A9X3S057-F1
#
_entry.id   AF-A0A9X3S057-F1
#
_cell.length_a   1.000
_cell.length_b   1.000
_cell.length_c   1.000
_cell.angle_alpha   90.00
_cell.angle_beta   90.00
_cell.angle_gamma   90.00
#
_symmetry.space_group_name_H-M   'P 1'
#
loop_
_entity.id
_entity.type
_entity.pdbx_description
1 polymer ?
#
loop_
_entity_poly.entity_id
_entity_poly.type
_entity_poly.pdbx_seq_one_letter_code
_entity_poly.pdbx_strand_id
1 'polypeptide(L)'
;MATERTSRSDFVEAVAEARRIRGSINLEPADARRWSAIVAAVDGSLELRVGMPPRRLLRRAGDEQRWLQAHGFVQGVDCWVLPLPATTSDTEAAARWSAALEGAFGLDPGAVARTYTGTGVSWQDAPPVGAAYEEHVAAAMRAMVRGEFNRVHVFGGRPAGVWAFVWDVVGEPGLRIEYPHRDDPDSEIDTWHAERSPDGCRAGAAELLRRVLVDWPDARLLPLFIHLLTPHG
;
A
#
# COMPACT_ATOMS: atom_id res chain seq x y z
N MET A 1 27.87 10.60 -10.91
CA MET A 1 26.68 11.42 -10.61
C MET A 1 26.47 11.36 -9.11
N ALA A 2 26.51 12.49 -8.41
CA ALA A 2 26.30 12.53 -6.97
C ALA A 2 24.81 12.34 -6.71
N THR A 3 24.45 11.27 -5.99
CA THR A 3 23.10 11.08 -5.45
C THR A 3 22.86 12.17 -4.42
N GLU A 4 21.83 13.00 -4.63
CA GLU A 4 21.37 13.98 -3.65
C GLU A 4 21.11 13.28 -2.32
N ARG A 5 21.67 13.83 -1.25
CA ARG A 5 21.49 13.30 0.10
C ARG A 5 20.09 13.67 0.57
N THR A 6 19.28 12.67 0.87
CA THR A 6 17.88 12.87 1.26
C THR A 6 17.80 13.50 2.64
N SER A 7 17.42 14.76 2.72
CA SER A 7 17.40 15.49 3.99
C SER A 7 16.18 15.12 4.84
N ARG A 8 16.14 15.53 6.12
CA ARG A 8 14.93 15.41 6.96
C ARG A 8 13.69 16.09 6.33
N SER A 9 13.90 17.09 5.44
CA SER A 9 12.83 17.73 4.65
C SER A 9 12.15 16.71 3.73
N ASP A 10 12.95 15.87 3.10
CA ASP A 10 12.52 14.97 2.02
C ASP A 10 11.62 13.86 2.56
N PHE A 11 11.84 13.38 3.79
CA PHE A 11 10.92 12.44 4.44
C PHE A 11 9.56 13.06 4.75
N VAL A 12 9.54 14.33 5.20
CA VAL A 12 8.29 15.04 5.47
C VAL A 12 7.52 15.27 4.16
N GLU A 13 8.23 15.69 3.11
CA GLU A 13 7.68 15.86 1.77
C GLU A 13 7.15 14.54 1.21
N ALA A 14 7.88 13.44 1.38
CA ALA A 14 7.44 12.10 0.97
C ALA A 14 6.17 11.66 1.71
N VAL A 15 6.06 11.92 3.01
CA VAL A 15 4.83 11.61 3.78
C VAL A 15 3.65 12.45 3.29
N ALA A 16 3.86 13.77 3.18
CA ALA A 16 2.84 14.70 2.71
C ALA A 16 2.37 14.31 1.31
N GLU A 17 3.30 13.89 0.46
CA GLU A 17 2.98 13.44 -0.89
C GLU A 17 2.22 12.11 -0.90
N ALA A 18 2.64 11.11 -0.12
CA ALA A 18 1.91 9.85 0.00
C ALA A 18 0.44 10.08 0.37
N ARG A 19 0.18 10.98 1.35
CA ARG A 19 -1.18 11.40 1.70
C ARG A 19 -1.90 12.10 0.55
N ARG A 20 -1.23 13.06 -0.10
CA ARG A 20 -1.78 13.84 -1.22
C ARG A 20 -2.23 12.94 -2.36
N ILE A 21 -1.46 11.90 -2.69
CA ILE A 21 -1.76 10.96 -3.77
C ILE A 21 -2.56 9.74 -3.30
N ARG A 22 -2.84 9.61 -2.00
CA ARG A 22 -3.47 8.43 -1.35
C ARG A 22 -2.85 7.12 -1.81
N GLY A 23 -1.52 7.07 -1.83
CA GLY A 23 -0.74 6.00 -2.44
C GLY A 23 0.54 5.75 -1.68
N SER A 24 1.59 5.31 -2.38
CA SER A 24 2.86 4.90 -1.77
C SER A 24 4.04 5.70 -2.28
N ILE A 25 4.97 6.03 -1.38
CA ILE A 25 6.29 6.52 -1.72
C ILE A 25 7.32 5.53 -1.20
N ASN A 26 8.15 5.01 -2.10
CA ASN A 26 9.24 4.13 -1.73
C ASN A 26 10.56 4.91 -1.71
N LEU A 27 11.35 4.63 -0.68
CA LEU A 27 12.73 5.06 -0.55
C LEU A 27 13.61 3.81 -0.57
N GLU A 28 14.51 3.74 -1.54
CA GLU A 28 15.52 2.68 -1.61
C GLU A 28 16.90 3.26 -1.29
N PRO A 29 17.66 2.64 -0.37
CA PRO A 29 19.10 2.78 -0.33
C PRO A 29 19.72 2.08 -1.54
N ALA A 30 21.03 2.27 -1.74
CA ALA A 30 21.78 1.60 -2.81
C ALA A 30 21.72 0.05 -2.78
N ASP A 31 21.31 -0.56 -1.65
CA ASP A 31 21.04 -1.99 -1.52
C ASP A 31 19.54 -2.27 -1.74
N ALA A 32 19.18 -2.79 -2.92
CA ALA A 32 17.80 -3.12 -3.30
C ALA A 32 17.11 -4.11 -2.34
N ARG A 33 17.87 -4.81 -1.49
CA ARG A 33 17.31 -5.71 -0.47
C ARG A 33 16.80 -4.98 0.78
N ARG A 34 17.09 -3.69 0.93
CA ARG A 34 16.77 -2.88 2.11
C ARG A 34 15.85 -1.71 1.76
N TRP A 35 14.69 -1.99 1.20
CA TRP A 35 13.74 -0.94 0.83
C TRP A 35 12.92 -0.46 2.04
N SER A 36 12.35 0.74 1.91
CA SER A 36 11.29 1.20 2.80
C SER A 36 10.21 1.94 2.01
N ALA A 37 9.00 1.98 2.53
CA ALA A 37 7.90 2.70 1.92
C ALA A 37 7.02 3.33 2.99
N ILE A 38 6.40 4.44 2.63
CA ILE A 38 5.22 4.94 3.33
C ILE A 38 4.02 4.80 2.41
N VAL A 39 2.93 4.28 2.97
CA VAL A 39 1.70 4.04 2.24
C VAL A 39 0.56 4.78 2.93
N ALA A 40 -0.27 5.49 2.17
CA ALA A 40 -1.43 6.21 2.69
C ALA A 40 -2.74 5.54 2.27
N ALA A 41 -3.60 5.30 3.26
CA ALA A 41 -4.96 4.81 3.05
C ALA A 41 -5.89 5.94 2.58
N VAL A 42 -7.08 5.56 2.12
CA VAL A 42 -8.12 6.50 1.68
C VAL A 42 -8.59 7.43 2.80
N ASP A 43 -8.47 7.00 4.06
CA ASP A 43 -8.82 7.77 5.26
C ASP A 43 -7.68 8.67 5.78
N GLY A 44 -6.53 8.63 5.10
CA GLY A 44 -5.32 9.35 5.50
C GLY A 44 -4.53 8.68 6.61
N SER A 45 -4.91 7.50 7.10
CA SER A 45 -4.01 6.69 7.93
C SER A 45 -2.81 6.23 7.11
N LEU A 46 -1.70 5.96 7.78
CA LEU A 46 -0.43 5.64 7.14
C LEU A 46 0.05 4.27 7.57
N GLU A 47 0.86 3.67 6.72
CA GLU A 47 1.58 2.45 7.01
C GLU A 47 3.05 2.62 6.61
N LEU A 48 3.96 2.63 7.60
CA LEU A 48 5.39 2.58 7.33
C LEU A 48 5.79 1.13 7.11
N ARG A 49 6.50 0.86 6.02
CA ARG A 49 7.00 -0.46 5.67
C ARG A 49 8.51 -0.42 5.56
N VAL A 50 9.18 -1.41 6.12
CA VAL A 50 10.60 -1.65 5.92
C VAL A 50 10.80 -3.11 5.53
N GLY A 51 11.59 -3.36 4.49
CA GLY A 51 11.87 -4.71 4.00
C GLY A 51 12.40 -5.63 5.11
N MET A 52 12.24 -6.94 4.93
CA MET A 52 12.76 -7.90 5.91
C MET A 52 14.30 -7.77 6.03
N PRO A 53 14.84 -7.64 7.25
CA PRO A 53 16.29 -7.62 7.43
C PRO A 53 16.90 -8.94 6.94
N PRO A 54 18.15 -8.93 6.42
CA PRO A 54 18.80 -10.13 5.89
C PRO A 54 18.82 -11.25 6.94
N ARG A 55 18.27 -12.43 6.62
CA ARG A 55 18.33 -13.59 7.51
C ARG A 55 19.79 -14.04 7.66
N ARG A 56 20.42 -13.75 8.79
CA ARG A 56 21.73 -14.33 9.13
C ARG A 56 21.53 -15.81 9.51
N LEU A 57 22.40 -16.68 8.98
CA LEU A 57 22.34 -18.15 9.10
C LEU A 57 22.41 -18.69 10.55
N LEU A 58 22.61 -17.84 11.56
CA LEU A 58 22.75 -18.23 12.96
C LEU A 58 21.68 -17.58 13.83
N ARG A 59 20.90 -18.46 14.47
CA ARG A 59 19.77 -18.25 15.39
C ARG A 59 19.90 -17.06 16.35
N ARG A 60 19.02 -16.08 16.16
CA ARG A 60 18.20 -15.30 17.13
C ARG A 60 17.55 -14.19 16.29
N ALA A 61 16.39 -13.67 16.69
CA ALA A 61 15.93 -12.40 16.14
C ALA A 61 17.11 -11.42 16.21
N GLY A 62 17.58 -10.93 15.05
CA GLY A 62 18.70 -10.01 15.00
C GLY A 62 18.39 -8.77 15.84
N ASP A 63 19.40 -8.03 16.27
CA ASP A 63 19.19 -6.77 17.00
C ASP A 63 18.21 -5.84 16.26
N GLU A 64 18.26 -5.85 14.92
CA GLU A 64 17.35 -5.17 14.00
C GLU A 64 15.88 -5.58 14.20
N GLN A 65 15.59 -6.89 14.26
CA GLN A 65 14.24 -7.40 14.49
C GLN A 65 13.74 -7.07 15.90
N ARG A 66 14.61 -7.18 16.92
CA ARG A 66 14.25 -6.80 18.29
C ARG A 66 13.94 -5.32 18.39
N TRP A 67 14.73 -4.49 17.70
CA TRP A 67 14.51 -3.06 17.64
C TRP A 67 13.15 -2.76 17.01
N LEU A 68 12.83 -3.35 15.85
CA LEU A 68 11.55 -3.18 15.16
C LEU A 68 10.36 -3.52 16.07
N GLN A 69 10.41 -4.69 16.72
CA GLN A 69 9.37 -5.12 17.67
C GLN A 69 9.23 -4.14 18.85
N ALA A 70 10.36 -3.69 19.43
CA ALA A 70 10.36 -2.74 20.55
C ALA A 70 9.79 -1.37 20.15
N HIS A 71 9.80 -1.02 18.87
CA HIS A 71 9.26 0.23 18.33
C HIS A 71 7.87 0.06 17.69
N GLY A 72 7.20 -1.06 17.99
CA GLY A 72 5.80 -1.29 17.60
C GLY A 72 5.59 -1.77 16.17
N PHE A 73 6.66 -2.14 15.46
CA PHE A 73 6.52 -2.77 14.16
C PHE A 73 6.01 -4.21 14.33
N VAL A 74 5.09 -4.58 13.45
CA VAL A 74 4.55 -5.94 13.32
C VAL A 74 5.03 -6.58 12.03
N GLN A 75 5.14 -7.90 12.02
CA GLN A 75 5.59 -8.62 10.83
C GLN A 75 4.44 -8.75 9.81
N GLY A 76 4.66 -8.28 8.59
CA GLY A 76 3.84 -8.55 7.41
C GLY A 76 4.36 -9.76 6.63
N VAL A 77 3.92 -9.91 5.37
CA VAL A 77 4.30 -11.05 4.53
C VAL A 77 5.79 -11.01 4.17
N ASP A 78 6.26 -9.86 3.70
CA ASP A 78 7.61 -9.64 3.16
C ASP A 78 8.32 -8.42 3.76
N CYS A 79 7.72 -7.81 4.79
CA CYS A 79 8.20 -6.59 5.43
C CYS A 79 7.80 -6.51 6.91
N TRP A 80 8.37 -5.53 7.61
CA TRP A 80 7.88 -5.04 8.90
C TRP A 80 7.07 -3.78 8.70
N VAL A 81 6.00 -3.67 9.49
CA VAL A 81 4.95 -2.69 9.29
C VAL A 81 4.71 -1.91 10.59
N LEU A 82 4.67 -0.59 10.50
CA LEU A 82 4.18 0.28 11.58
C LEU A 82 2.94 1.05 11.10
N PRO A 83 1.73 0.65 11.54
CA PRO A 83 0.52 1.41 11.24
C PRO A 83 0.48 2.70 12.06
N LEU A 84 0.07 3.79 11.43
CA LEU A 84 -0.07 5.11 12.04
C LEU A 84 -1.49 5.65 11.78
N PRO A 85 -2.18 6.20 12.79
CA PRO A 85 -3.50 6.79 12.61
C PRO A 85 -3.45 8.03 11.72
N ALA A 86 -4.59 8.38 11.11
CA ALA A 86 -4.70 9.56 10.25
C ALA A 86 -4.29 10.87 10.96
N THR A 87 -4.44 10.91 12.28
CA THR A 87 -4.07 12.06 13.14
C THR A 87 -2.57 12.23 13.35
N THR A 88 -1.73 11.26 12.96
CA THR A 88 -0.27 11.40 13.08
C THR A 88 0.23 12.47 12.10
N SER A 89 0.92 13.48 12.63
CA SER A 89 1.47 14.55 11.79
C SER A 89 2.53 14.04 10.82
N ASP A 90 2.71 14.72 9.69
CA ASP A 90 3.70 14.31 8.68
C ASP A 90 5.12 14.33 9.24
N THR A 91 5.43 15.30 10.12
CA THR A 91 6.72 15.38 10.80
C THR A 91 6.94 14.20 11.76
N GLU A 92 5.91 13.75 12.47
CA GLU A 92 6.02 12.59 13.36
C GLU A 92 6.19 11.29 12.56
N ALA A 93 5.41 11.11 11.49
CA ALA A 93 5.53 9.95 10.61
C ALA A 93 6.92 9.90 9.95
N ALA A 94 7.42 11.03 9.44
CA ALA A 94 8.77 11.17 8.90
C ALA A 94 9.86 10.80 9.93
N ALA A 95 9.72 11.28 11.17
CA ALA A 95 10.66 10.97 12.24
C ALA A 95 10.69 9.47 12.57
N ARG A 96 9.52 8.82 12.64
CA ARG A 96 9.41 7.37 12.85
C ARG A 96 10.00 6.58 11.68
N TRP A 97 9.80 7.05 10.45
CA TRP A 97 10.36 6.42 9.25
C TRP A 97 11.88 6.52 9.21
N SER A 98 12.44 7.71 9.47
CA SER A 98 13.88 7.94 9.60
C SER A 98 14.50 7.05 10.69
N ALA A 99 13.88 7.00 11.88
CA ALA A 99 14.35 6.17 12.98
C ALA A 99 14.34 4.67 12.63
N ALA A 100 13.35 4.22 11.84
CA ALA A 100 13.29 2.83 11.39
C ALA A 100 14.43 2.47 10.44
N LEU A 101 14.82 3.37 9.53
CA LEU A 101 15.96 3.14 8.64
C LEU A 101 17.28 3.08 9.41
N GLU A 102 17.49 3.99 10.36
CA GLU A 102 18.67 3.99 11.24
C GLU A 102 18.71 2.76 12.14
N GLY A 103 17.62 2.47 12.85
CA GLY A 103 17.56 1.41 13.85
C GLY A 103 17.48 0.00 13.28
N ALA A 104 16.73 -0.20 12.19
CA ALA A 104 16.51 -1.52 11.61
C ALA A 104 17.54 -1.89 10.54
N PHE A 105 18.11 -0.92 9.83
CA PHE A 105 19.07 -1.21 8.75
C PHE A 105 20.45 -0.61 8.97
N GLY A 106 20.66 0.18 10.02
CA GLY A 106 21.92 0.88 10.26
C GLY A 106 22.24 1.89 9.15
N LEU A 107 21.22 2.39 8.45
CA LEU A 107 21.38 3.28 7.31
C LEU A 107 21.29 4.73 7.74
N ASP A 108 22.16 5.56 7.16
CA ASP A 108 21.98 7.02 7.19
C ASP A 108 20.70 7.34 6.38
N PRO A 109 19.70 8.05 6.96
CA PRO A 109 18.53 8.51 6.22
C PRO A 109 18.90 9.38 5.01
N GLY A 110 20.07 10.04 5.04
CA GLY A 110 20.64 10.76 3.91
C GLY A 110 21.06 9.89 2.73
N ALA A 111 21.11 8.56 2.89
CA ALA A 111 21.60 7.61 1.90
C ALA A 111 20.50 6.83 1.17
N VAL A 112 19.22 7.20 1.34
CA VAL A 112 18.11 6.66 0.54
C VAL A 112 17.76 7.61 -0.59
N ALA A 113 17.19 7.11 -1.67
CA ALA A 113 16.66 7.90 -2.77
C ALA A 113 15.20 7.51 -3.03
N ARG A 114 14.39 8.47 -3.49
CA ARG A 114 13.03 8.20 -3.92
C ARG A 114 13.05 7.43 -5.24
N THR A 115 12.57 6.20 -5.23
CA THR A 115 12.63 5.30 -6.41
C THR A 115 11.29 5.05 -7.05
N TYR A 116 10.21 5.04 -6.27
CA TYR A 116 8.89 4.70 -6.78
C TYR A 116 7.80 5.53 -6.11
N THR A 117 6.82 5.94 -6.93
CA THR A 117 5.60 6.63 -6.50
C THR A 117 4.43 5.83 -7.03
N GLY A 118 3.77 5.08 -6.14
CA GLY A 118 2.53 4.39 -6.44
C GLY A 118 1.38 5.34 -6.20
N THR A 119 0.56 5.57 -7.22
CA THR A 119 -0.55 6.53 -7.12
C THR A 119 -1.83 5.84 -6.67
N GLY A 120 -2.56 6.46 -5.74
CA GLY A 120 -3.98 6.17 -5.54
C GLY A 120 -4.83 6.91 -6.57
N VAL A 121 -6.14 6.95 -6.33
CA VAL A 121 -7.08 7.74 -7.15
C VAL A 121 -6.74 9.23 -7.08
N SER A 122 -6.67 9.89 -8.24
CA SER A 122 -6.47 11.33 -8.33
C SER A 122 -7.45 12.08 -7.43
N TRP A 123 -6.99 13.13 -6.74
CA TRP A 123 -7.80 13.91 -5.81
C TRP A 123 -9.07 14.51 -6.44
N GLN A 124 -9.08 14.72 -7.77
CA GLN A 124 -10.22 15.24 -8.51
C GLN A 124 -11.34 14.21 -8.67
N ASP A 125 -10.98 12.92 -8.73
CA ASP A 125 -11.88 11.79 -8.92
C ASP A 125 -12.16 11.03 -7.60
N ALA A 126 -11.33 11.26 -6.59
CA ALA A 126 -11.37 10.52 -5.35
C ALA A 126 -12.60 10.91 -4.52
N PRO A 127 -13.40 9.94 -4.06
CA PRO A 127 -14.50 10.23 -3.14
C PRO A 127 -14.03 10.92 -1.85
N PRO A 128 -14.95 11.61 -1.14
CA PRO A 128 -14.68 12.11 0.20
C PRO A 128 -14.16 11.00 1.12
N VAL A 129 -13.31 11.34 2.09
CA VAL A 129 -12.71 10.37 3.03
C VAL A 129 -13.74 9.49 3.74
N GLY A 130 -14.92 10.03 4.05
CA GLY A 130 -16.00 9.29 4.72
C GLY A 130 -16.95 8.53 3.79
N ALA A 131 -16.66 8.46 2.49
CA ALA A 131 -17.48 7.71 1.54
C ALA A 131 -17.36 6.20 1.78
N ALA A 132 -18.30 5.43 1.24
CA ALA A 132 -18.26 3.98 1.34
C ALA A 132 -17.03 3.41 0.59
N TYR A 133 -16.47 2.30 1.06
CA TYR A 133 -15.28 1.68 0.45
C TYR A 133 -15.52 1.28 -1.00
N GLU A 134 -16.73 0.83 -1.31
CA GLU A 134 -17.22 0.53 -2.65
C GLU A 134 -17.08 1.74 -3.58
N GLU A 135 -17.30 2.96 -3.09
CA GLU A 135 -17.15 4.17 -3.91
C GLU A 135 -15.68 4.46 -4.24
N HIS A 136 -14.78 4.25 -3.27
CA HIS A 136 -13.34 4.41 -3.49
C HIS A 136 -12.80 3.38 -4.49
N VAL A 137 -13.21 2.12 -4.34
CA VAL A 137 -12.83 1.04 -5.28
C VAL A 137 -13.45 1.31 -6.66
N ALA A 138 -14.72 1.71 -6.76
CA ALA A 138 -15.34 2.04 -8.03
C ALA A 138 -14.65 3.22 -8.72
N ALA A 139 -14.18 4.22 -7.97
CA ALA A 139 -13.41 5.34 -8.52
C ALA A 139 -12.07 4.86 -9.12
N ALA A 140 -11.38 3.94 -8.45
CA ALA A 140 -10.17 3.31 -8.96
C ALA A 140 -10.41 2.52 -10.25
N MET A 141 -11.47 1.71 -10.30
CA MET A 141 -11.87 0.97 -11.48
C MET A 141 -12.24 1.89 -12.65
N ARG A 142 -12.91 3.03 -12.38
CA ARG A 142 -13.21 4.03 -13.41
C ARG A 142 -11.93 4.64 -13.99
N ALA A 143 -10.90 4.89 -13.18
CA ALA A 143 -9.60 5.34 -13.69
C ALA A 143 -8.99 4.31 -14.64
N MET A 144 -9.14 3.01 -14.36
CA MET A 144 -8.72 1.94 -15.29
C MET A 144 -9.51 1.98 -16.61
N VAL A 145 -10.85 2.13 -16.54
CA VAL A 145 -11.70 2.21 -17.74
C VAL A 145 -11.34 3.39 -18.64
N ARG A 146 -10.82 4.50 -18.08
CA ARG A 146 -10.31 5.64 -18.85
C ARG A 146 -8.94 5.37 -19.51
N GLY A 147 -8.33 4.21 -19.26
CA GLY A 147 -7.03 3.82 -19.80
C GLY A 147 -5.84 4.43 -19.07
N GLU A 148 -6.04 4.99 -17.87
CA GLU A 148 -4.96 5.61 -17.08
C GLU A 148 -4.06 4.57 -16.41
N PHE A 149 -4.63 3.39 -16.10
CA PHE A 149 -3.99 2.30 -15.36
C PHE A 149 -4.51 0.96 -15.86
N ASN A 150 -3.69 -0.09 -15.81
CA ASN A 150 -4.11 -1.43 -16.21
C ASN A 150 -4.23 -2.40 -15.03
N ARG A 151 -3.82 -1.98 -13.83
CA ARG A 151 -3.88 -2.81 -12.63
C ARG A 151 -4.19 -1.98 -11.39
N VAL A 152 -4.98 -2.55 -10.49
CA VAL A 152 -5.23 -2.01 -9.15
C VAL A 152 -4.99 -3.09 -8.11
N HIS A 153 -4.32 -2.72 -7.02
CA HIS A 153 -4.28 -3.53 -5.82
C HIS A 153 -5.15 -2.89 -4.76
N VAL A 154 -6.02 -3.68 -4.16
CA VAL A 154 -6.85 -3.29 -3.03
C VAL A 154 -6.32 -4.01 -1.81
N PHE A 155 -5.94 -3.26 -0.78
CA PHE A 155 -5.48 -3.80 0.48
C PHE A 155 -6.33 -3.24 1.62
N GLY A 156 -6.42 -3.98 2.72
CA GLY A 156 -6.90 -3.41 3.96
C GLY A 156 -6.42 -4.15 5.20
N GLY A 157 -6.62 -3.53 6.36
CA GLY A 157 -6.14 -4.06 7.63
C GLY A 157 -4.98 -3.28 8.26
N ARG A 158 -4.49 -3.84 9.38
CA ARG A 158 -3.31 -3.39 10.13
C ARG A 158 -2.58 -4.62 10.70
N PRO A 159 -1.54 -5.15 10.04
CA PRO A 159 -0.95 -4.67 8.79
C PRO A 159 -1.90 -4.85 7.61
N ALA A 160 -1.73 -4.04 6.57
CA ALA A 160 -2.53 -4.16 5.36
C ALA A 160 -2.24 -5.49 4.62
N GLY A 161 -3.28 -6.30 4.43
CA GLY A 161 -3.26 -7.50 3.61
C GLY A 161 -3.91 -7.24 2.25
N VAL A 162 -3.53 -8.02 1.24
CA VAL A 162 -4.19 -7.98 -0.07
C VAL A 162 -5.64 -8.45 0.11
N TRP A 163 -6.58 -7.64 -0.36
CA TRP A 163 -7.99 -8.02 -0.48
C TRP A 163 -8.33 -8.41 -1.91
N ALA A 164 -7.78 -7.72 -2.92
CA ALA A 164 -8.00 -8.10 -4.31
C ALA A 164 -7.00 -7.46 -5.27
N PHE A 165 -6.97 -8.01 -6.48
CA PHE A 165 -6.40 -7.39 -7.66
C PHE A 165 -7.50 -7.10 -8.68
N VAL A 166 -7.39 -5.97 -9.37
CA VAL A 166 -8.22 -5.67 -10.55
C VAL A 166 -7.29 -5.46 -11.73
N TRP A 167 -7.64 -6.03 -12.88
CA TRP A 167 -6.85 -6.01 -14.10
C TRP A 167 -7.70 -5.55 -15.28
N ASP A 168 -7.13 -4.69 -16.13
CA ASP A 168 -7.68 -4.44 -17.46
C ASP A 168 -6.84 -5.22 -18.48
N VAL A 169 -7.36 -6.37 -18.89
CA VAL A 169 -6.69 -7.29 -19.79
C VAL A 169 -7.31 -7.18 -21.18
N VAL A 170 -6.47 -7.00 -22.19
CA VAL A 170 -6.89 -6.92 -23.60
C VAL A 170 -7.57 -8.23 -24.00
N GLY A 171 -8.76 -8.11 -24.62
CA GLY A 171 -9.54 -9.25 -25.10
C GLY A 171 -10.47 -9.87 -24.06
N GLU A 172 -10.42 -9.44 -22.80
CA GLU A 172 -11.36 -9.88 -21.77
C GLU A 172 -12.66 -9.05 -21.80
N PRO A 173 -13.81 -9.63 -21.41
CA PRO A 173 -15.12 -8.97 -21.52
C PRO A 173 -15.30 -7.76 -20.56
N GLY A 174 -14.43 -7.61 -19.57
CA GLY A 174 -14.50 -6.56 -18.56
C GLY A 174 -13.18 -6.38 -17.81
N LEU A 175 -13.23 -5.63 -16.71
CA LEU A 175 -12.15 -5.61 -15.73
C LEU A 175 -12.16 -6.93 -14.96
N ARG A 176 -11.07 -7.69 -14.99
CA ARG A 176 -10.93 -8.93 -14.22
C ARG A 176 -10.65 -8.59 -12.76
N ILE A 177 -11.45 -9.11 -11.85
CA ILE A 177 -11.25 -9.02 -10.41
C ILE A 177 -10.80 -10.38 -9.92
N GLU A 178 -9.67 -10.40 -9.22
CA GLU A 178 -9.09 -11.58 -8.57
C GLU A 178 -9.16 -11.37 -7.06
N TYR A 179 -9.82 -12.28 -6.34
CA TYR A 179 -10.03 -12.23 -4.91
C TYR A 179 -9.38 -13.46 -4.25
N PRO A 180 -8.23 -13.31 -3.58
CA PRO A 180 -7.66 -14.37 -2.76
C PRO A 180 -8.41 -14.46 -1.43
N HIS A 181 -8.89 -15.65 -1.09
CA HIS A 181 -9.53 -15.90 0.20
C HIS A 181 -8.51 -15.85 1.35
N ARG A 182 -8.91 -15.27 2.49
CA ARG A 182 -8.01 -15.06 3.64
C ARG A 182 -7.41 -16.34 4.20
N ASP A 183 -8.25 -17.35 4.39
CA ASP A 183 -7.93 -18.57 5.15
C ASP A 183 -8.08 -19.83 4.29
N ASP A 184 -7.99 -19.68 2.96
CA ASP A 184 -8.09 -20.80 2.04
C ASP A 184 -6.77 -21.60 2.01
N PRO A 185 -6.78 -22.87 2.46
CA PRO A 185 -5.59 -23.71 2.48
C PRO A 185 -5.03 -24.01 1.09
N ASP A 186 -5.87 -23.97 0.06
CA ASP A 186 -5.50 -24.27 -1.33
C ASP A 186 -5.11 -23.00 -2.10
N SER A 187 -5.25 -21.82 -1.46
CA SER A 187 -4.98 -20.51 -2.06
C SER A 187 -5.75 -20.29 -3.36
N GLU A 188 -7.02 -20.74 -3.42
CA GLU A 188 -7.88 -20.50 -4.57
C GLU A 188 -8.12 -18.99 -4.72
N ILE A 189 -8.18 -18.57 -5.98
CA ILE A 189 -8.42 -17.18 -6.36
C ILE A 189 -9.73 -17.14 -7.12
N ASP A 190 -10.74 -16.58 -6.46
CA ASP A 190 -12.01 -16.28 -7.08
C ASP A 190 -11.81 -15.22 -8.17
N THR A 191 -12.32 -15.49 -9.36
CA THR A 191 -12.18 -14.60 -10.52
C THR A 191 -13.52 -14.30 -11.16
N TRP A 192 -13.80 -13.01 -11.40
CA TRP A 192 -14.96 -12.57 -12.17
C TRP A 192 -14.68 -11.27 -12.93
N HIS A 193 -15.62 -10.84 -13.75
CA HIS A 193 -15.50 -9.60 -14.53
C HIS A 193 -16.51 -8.54 -14.10
N ALA A 194 -16.04 -7.30 -14.03
CA ALA A 194 -16.88 -6.12 -13.97
C ALA A 194 -16.95 -5.46 -15.35
N GLU A 195 -18.13 -5.04 -15.78
CA GLU A 195 -18.30 -4.34 -17.06
C GLU A 195 -17.49 -3.03 -17.09
N ARG A 196 -16.94 -2.68 -18.26
CA ARG A 196 -16.20 -1.41 -18.51
C ARG A 196 -17.14 -0.22 -18.64
N SER A 197 -18.00 -0.02 -17.65
CA SER A 197 -18.91 1.12 -17.56
C SER A 197 -18.93 1.67 -16.13
N PRO A 198 -19.40 2.91 -15.91
CA PRO A 198 -19.53 3.45 -14.56
C PRO A 198 -20.40 2.57 -13.66
N ASP A 199 -21.43 1.93 -14.20
CA ASP A 199 -22.35 1.07 -13.46
C ASP A 199 -21.71 -0.29 -13.18
N GLY A 200 -21.00 -0.85 -14.17
CA GLY A 200 -20.16 -2.04 -13.99
C GLY A 200 -19.10 -1.88 -12.90
N CYS A 201 -18.43 -0.71 -12.85
CA CYS A 201 -17.45 -0.41 -11.80
C CYS A 201 -18.10 -0.36 -10.41
N ARG A 202 -19.31 0.22 -10.28
CA ARG A 202 -20.02 0.25 -9.00
C ARG A 202 -20.48 -1.14 -8.57
N ALA A 203 -21.01 -1.94 -9.50
CA ALA A 203 -21.43 -3.30 -9.23
C ALA A 203 -20.24 -4.20 -8.86
N GLY A 204 -19.13 -4.11 -9.61
CA GLY A 204 -17.91 -4.86 -9.34
C GLY A 204 -17.28 -4.52 -7.99
N ALA A 205 -17.20 -3.24 -7.64
CA ALA A 205 -16.72 -2.79 -6.34
C ALA A 205 -17.62 -3.27 -5.19
N ALA A 206 -18.95 -3.20 -5.35
CA ALA A 206 -19.90 -3.69 -4.36
C ALA A 206 -19.78 -5.20 -4.15
N GLU A 207 -19.66 -5.98 -5.23
CA GLU A 207 -19.46 -7.42 -5.13
C GLU A 207 -18.12 -7.77 -4.45
N LEU A 208 -17.04 -7.06 -4.80
CA LEU A 208 -15.75 -7.23 -4.14
C LEU A 208 -15.87 -7.01 -2.62
N LEU A 209 -16.41 -5.86 -2.20
CA LEU A 209 -16.54 -5.57 -0.77
C LEU A 209 -17.48 -6.55 -0.06
N ARG A 210 -18.53 -7.03 -0.74
CA ARG A 210 -19.41 -8.07 -0.19
C ARG A 210 -18.61 -9.33 0.13
N ARG A 211 -17.70 -9.77 -0.75
CA ARG A 211 -16.83 -10.95 -0.51
C ARG A 211 -15.80 -10.69 0.59
N VAL A 212 -15.15 -9.52 0.56
CA VAL A 212 -14.23 -9.10 1.63
C VAL A 212 -14.91 -9.16 2.99
N LEU A 213 -16.15 -8.68 3.12
CA LEU A 213 -16.88 -8.67 4.39
C LEU A 213 -17.28 -10.06 4.90
N VAL A 214 -17.32 -11.07 4.03
CA VAL A 214 -17.51 -12.47 4.45
C VAL A 214 -16.26 -12.98 5.17
N ASP A 215 -15.07 -12.73 4.61
CA ASP A 215 -13.80 -13.19 5.17
C ASP A 215 -13.26 -12.25 6.28
N TRP A 216 -13.72 -10.99 6.26
CA TRP A 216 -13.31 -9.92 7.16
C TRP A 216 -14.53 -9.09 7.61
N PRO A 217 -15.33 -9.57 8.58
CA PRO A 217 -16.53 -8.85 9.04
C PRO A 217 -16.27 -7.42 9.51
N ASP A 218 -15.07 -7.17 10.06
CA ASP A 218 -14.64 -5.85 10.54
C ASP A 218 -13.94 -4.99 9.48
N ALA A 219 -13.92 -5.41 8.20
CA ALA A 219 -13.18 -4.73 7.14
C ALA A 219 -13.48 -3.23 7.03
N ARG A 220 -14.72 -2.81 7.29
CA ARG A 220 -15.13 -1.39 7.25
C ARG A 220 -14.55 -0.53 8.39
N LEU A 221 -13.97 -1.15 9.41
CA LEU A 221 -13.29 -0.47 10.51
C LEU A 221 -11.77 -0.40 10.27
N LEU A 222 -11.27 -1.05 9.23
CA LEU A 222 -9.86 -1.18 8.92
C LEU A 222 -9.50 -0.27 7.74
N PRO A 223 -8.33 0.40 7.75
CA PRO A 223 -7.92 1.24 6.63
C PRO A 223 -7.96 0.51 5.30
N LEU A 224 -8.44 1.21 4.27
CA LEU A 224 -8.43 0.77 2.88
C LEU A 224 -7.30 1.47 2.12
N PHE A 225 -6.43 0.70 1.48
CA PHE A 225 -5.38 1.20 0.60
C PHE A 225 -5.66 0.78 -0.83
N ILE A 226 -5.48 1.70 -1.77
CA ILE A 226 -5.71 1.47 -3.21
C ILE A 226 -4.47 1.91 -3.96
N HIS A 227 -3.80 0.98 -4.64
CA HIS A 227 -2.65 1.28 -5.48
C HIS A 227 -3.01 1.08 -6.94
N LEU A 228 -3.02 2.17 -7.70
CA LEU A 228 -3.15 2.16 -9.15
C LEU A 228 -1.77 1.97 -9.78
N LEU A 229 -1.68 1.04 -10.71
CA LEU A 229 -0.45 0.65 -11.39
C LEU A 229 -0.67 0.73 -12.90
N THR A 230 0.22 1.45 -13.57
CA THR A 230 0.42 1.38 -15.02
C THR A 230 1.35 0.18 -15.29
N PRO A 231 1.23 -0.54 -16.40
CA PRO A 231 2.29 -1.47 -16.76
C PRO A 231 3.54 -0.63 -17.02
N HIS A 232 4.69 -1.08 -16.52
CA HIS A 232 5.93 -0.72 -17.20
C HIS A 232 5.80 -1.25 -18.62
N GLY A 233 5.62 -0.33 -19.57
CA GLY A 233 5.79 -0.63 -21.00
C GLY A 233 7.21 -1.06 -21.30
#